data_AF-A0A1I7M0T1-F1
#
_entry.id   AF-A0A1I7M0T1-F1
#
_cell.length_a   1.000
_cell.length_b   1.000
_cell.length_c   1.000
_cell.angle_alpha   90.00
_cell.angle_beta   90.00
_cell.angle_gamma   90.00
#
_symmetry.space_group_name_H-M   'P 1'
#
loop_
_entity.id
_entity.type
_entity.pdbx_description
1 polymer ?
#
loop_
_entity_poly.entity_id
_entity_poly.type
_entity_poly.pdbx_seq_one_letter_code
_entity_poly.pdbx_strand_id
1 'polypeptide(L)'
;MNNDRELIHAALQWHATHTRRMATGAEKRRLDKEIKAEGFGVLFSPAREQQGTAALRLTELKRRELAALRVLAKACARQRGQFDQADVVLDGVVTLLPAAD
;
A
#
# COMPACT_ATOMS: atom_id res chain seq x y z
N MET A 1 -17.98 13.44 12.81
CA MET A 1 -17.33 12.81 13.98
C MET A 1 -17.13 11.29 13.82
N ASN A 2 -18.16 10.43 13.71
CA ASN A 2 -17.93 8.98 13.52
C ASN A 2 -17.28 8.63 12.17
N ASN A 3 -17.72 9.29 11.09
CA ASN A 3 -17.17 9.06 9.75
C ASN A 3 -15.69 9.46 9.64
N ASP A 4 -15.25 10.49 10.37
CA ASP A 4 -13.86 10.97 10.35
C ASP A 4 -12.93 9.97 11.05
N ARG A 5 -13.40 9.41 12.17
CA ARG A 5 -12.68 8.36 12.88
C ARG A 5 -12.56 7.09 12.04
N GLU A 6 -13.61 6.71 11.31
CA GLU A 6 -13.58 5.58 10.36
C GLU A 6 -12.57 5.82 9.22
N LEU A 7 -12.55 7.03 8.65
CA LEU A 7 -11.61 7.39 7.60
C LEU A 7 -10.16 7.37 8.07
N ILE A 8 -9.86 8.04 9.19
CA ILE A 8 -8.51 8.07 9.77
C ILE A 8 -8.03 6.65 10.08
N HIS A 9 -8.90 5.82 10.67
CA HIS A 9 -8.57 4.44 10.97
C HIS A 9 -8.27 3.62 9.70
N ALA A 10 -9.10 3.74 8.66
CA ALA A 10 -8.87 3.07 7.37
C ALA A 10 -7.56 3.54 6.70
N ALA A 11 -7.26 4.83 6.78
CA ALA A 11 -6.02 5.40 6.23
C ALA A 11 -4.79 4.88 6.97
N LEU A 12 -4.82 4.83 8.31
CA LEU A 12 -3.74 4.28 9.12
C LEU A 12 -3.53 2.79 8.84
N GLN A 13 -4.61 2.01 8.69
CA GLN A 13 -4.54 0.59 8.37
C GLN A 13 -3.91 0.34 6.98
N TRP A 14 -4.32 1.12 5.98
CA TRP A 14 -3.71 1.06 4.65
C TRP A 14 -2.23 1.43 4.71
N HIS A 15 -1.88 2.55 5.35
CA HIS A 15 -0.50 3.02 5.45
C HIS A 15 0.41 2.01 6.17
N ALA A 16 -0.03 1.46 7.30
CA ALA A 16 0.74 0.45 8.04
C ALA A 16 0.99 -0.80 7.17
N THR A 17 0.00 -1.23 6.39
CA THR A 17 0.12 -2.39 5.51
C THR A 17 1.04 -2.09 4.32
N HIS A 18 0.93 -0.90 3.74
CA HIS A 18 1.79 -0.40 2.67
C HIS A 18 3.26 -0.37 3.11
N THR A 19 3.55 0.22 4.27
CA THR A 19 4.91 0.29 4.83
C THR A 19 5.51 -1.09 5.04
N ARG A 20 4.73 -2.04 5.59
CA ARG A 20 5.17 -3.45 5.74
C ARG A 20 5.45 -4.13 4.41
N ARG A 21 4.62 -3.89 3.38
CA ARG A 21 4.85 -4.41 2.03
C ARG A 21 6.15 -3.85 1.45
N MET A 22 6.40 -2.56 1.60
CA MET A 22 7.60 -1.90 1.09
C MET A 22 8.87 -2.45 1.75
N ALA A 23 8.87 -2.62 3.07
CA ALA A 23 9.97 -3.23 3.81
C ALA A 23 10.23 -4.68 3.36
N THR A 24 9.19 -5.50 3.26
CA THR A 24 9.31 -6.90 2.79
C THR A 24 9.79 -6.98 1.34
N GLY A 25 9.34 -6.06 0.50
CA GLY A 25 9.80 -5.95 -0.89
C GLY A 25 11.26 -5.52 -1.01
N ALA A 26 11.73 -4.63 -0.13
CA ALA A 26 13.14 -4.25 -0.05
C ALA A 26 14.01 -5.45 0.36
N GLU A 27 13.57 -6.21 1.37
CA GLU A 27 14.27 -7.41 1.81
C GLU A 27 14.35 -8.48 0.71
N LYS A 28 13.25 -8.74 0.01
CA LYS A 28 13.27 -9.65 -1.14
C LYS A 28 14.28 -9.20 -2.20
N ARG A 29 14.33 -7.90 -2.53
CA ARG A 29 15.30 -7.37 -3.51
C ARG A 29 16.74 -7.50 -3.03
N ARG A 30 16.99 -7.39 -1.72
CA ARG A 30 18.32 -7.63 -1.12
C ARG A 30 18.72 -9.09 -1.33
N LEU A 31 17.83 -10.03 -0.99
CA LEU A 31 18.04 -11.47 -1.17
C LEU A 31 18.19 -11.86 -2.65
N ASP A 32 17.41 -11.26 -3.56
CA ASP A 32 17.54 -11.47 -5.01
C ASP A 32 18.96 -11.10 -5.50
N LYS A 33 19.56 -10.04 -4.96
CA LYS A 33 20.94 -9.62 -5.29
C LYS A 33 21.98 -10.58 -4.71
N GLU A 34 21.78 -11.02 -3.47
CA GLU A 34 22.65 -11.97 -2.77
C GLU A 34 22.71 -13.31 -3.52
N ILE A 35 21.55 -13.88 -3.85
CA ILE A 35 21.43 -15.12 -4.66
C ILE A 35 22.09 -14.95 -6.04
N LYS A 36 21.94 -13.78 -6.67
CA LYS A 36 22.57 -13.51 -7.97
C LYS A 36 24.10 -13.46 -7.86
N ALA A 37 24.63 -12.97 -6.74
CA ALA A 37 26.07 -12.89 -6.50
C ALA A 37 26.69 -14.27 -6.19
N GLU A 38 25.94 -15.18 -5.55
CA GLU A 38 26.42 -16.51 -5.17
C GLU A 38 26.66 -17.47 -6.35
N GLY A 39 26.05 -17.24 -7.52
CA GLY A 39 26.31 -18.03 -8.74
C GLY A 39 25.68 -19.43 -8.74
N PHE A 40 26.32 -20.41 -9.39
CA PHE A 40 25.79 -21.79 -9.52
C PHE A 40 26.00 -22.59 -8.21
N GLY A 41 24.91 -22.87 -7.49
CA GLY A 41 24.91 -23.62 -6.21
C GLY A 41 23.78 -23.25 -5.24
N VAL A 42 23.05 -22.17 -5.51
CA VAL A 42 22.06 -21.53 -4.63
C VAL A 42 20.81 -22.33 -4.24
N LEU A 43 20.57 -23.52 -4.80
CA LEU A 43 19.35 -24.30 -4.55
C LEU A 43 19.11 -24.61 -3.06
N PHE A 44 20.19 -24.73 -2.29
CA PHE A 44 20.15 -24.99 -0.83
C PHE A 44 20.73 -23.84 0.01
N SER A 45 20.89 -22.65 -0.58
CA SER A 45 21.36 -21.47 0.16
C SER A 45 20.27 -20.98 1.13
N PRO A 46 20.63 -20.56 2.35
CA PRO A 46 19.70 -19.91 3.28
C PRO A 46 19.03 -18.67 2.67
N ALA A 47 19.76 -17.92 1.84
CA ALA A 47 19.25 -16.75 1.13
C ALA A 47 18.06 -17.11 0.21
N ARG A 48 18.09 -18.26 -0.46
CA ARG A 48 17.00 -18.72 -1.34
C ARG A 48 15.77 -19.16 -0.58
N GLU A 49 15.93 -19.84 0.55
CA GLU A 49 14.80 -20.17 1.43
C GLU A 49 14.13 -18.89 1.97
N GLN A 50 14.93 -17.93 2.44
CA GLN A 50 14.46 -16.63 2.90
C GLN A 50 13.77 -15.84 1.80
N GLN A 51 14.29 -15.88 0.56
CA GLN A 51 13.68 -15.22 -0.60
C GLN A 51 12.29 -15.80 -0.90
N GLY A 52 12.13 -17.12 -0.88
CA GLY A 52 10.84 -17.79 -1.04
C GLY A 52 9.84 -17.37 0.03
N THR A 53 10.26 -17.38 1.30
CA THR A 53 9.44 -16.91 2.42
C THR A 53 9.05 -15.43 2.26
N ALA A 54 9.98 -14.57 1.85
CA ALA A 54 9.71 -13.15 1.60
C ALA A 54 8.72 -12.95 0.45
N ALA A 55 8.78 -13.77 -0.61
CA ALA A 55 7.83 -13.71 -1.73
C ALA A 55 6.41 -14.09 -1.32
N LEU A 56 6.25 -15.12 -0.48
CA LEU A 56 4.95 -15.50 0.08
C LEU A 56 4.38 -14.40 0.97
N ARG A 57 5.19 -13.85 1.89
CA ARG A 57 4.80 -12.72 2.74
C ARG A 57 4.40 -11.49 1.91
N LEU A 58 5.13 -11.20 0.84
CA LEU A 58 4.82 -10.08 -0.05
C LEU A 58 3.48 -10.26 -0.75
N THR A 59 3.17 -11.49 -1.18
CA THR A 59 1.87 -11.82 -1.79
C THR A 59 0.72 -11.60 -0.82
N GLU A 60 0.87 -12.07 0.41
CA GLU A 60 -0.14 -11.88 1.46
C GLU A 60 -0.31 -10.39 1.82
N LEU A 61 0.79 -9.64 1.96
CA LEU A 61 0.74 -8.21 2.22
C LEU A 61 0.07 -7.42 1.10
N LYS A 62 0.29 -7.78 -0.18
CA LYS A 62 -0.43 -7.17 -1.32
C LYS A 62 -1.93 -7.39 -1.24
N ARG A 63 -2.38 -8.59 -0.86
CA ARG A 63 -3.81 -8.89 -0.69
C ARG A 63 -4.41 -8.05 0.44
N ARG A 64 -3.72 -7.95 1.57
CA ARG A 64 -4.14 -7.13 2.71
C ARG A 64 -4.17 -5.64 2.39
N GLU A 65 -3.16 -5.13 1.69
CA GLU A 65 -3.11 -3.74 1.25
C GLU A 65 -4.28 -3.41 0.33
N LEU A 66 -4.60 -4.29 -0.63
CA LEU A 66 -5.74 -4.12 -1.52
C LEU A 66 -7.07 -4.13 -0.76
N ALA A 67 -7.23 -5.02 0.22
CA ALA A 67 -8.40 -5.04 1.09
C ALA A 67 -8.53 -3.73 1.90
N ALA A 68 -7.44 -3.27 2.50
CA ALA A 68 -7.40 -2.00 3.24
C ALA A 68 -7.69 -0.80 2.32
N LEU A 69 -7.17 -0.80 1.10
CA LEU A 69 -7.45 0.23 0.10
C LEU A 69 -8.93 0.28 -0.29
N ARG A 70 -9.60 -0.87 -0.42
CA ARG A 70 -11.05 -0.93 -0.69
C ARG A 70 -11.86 -0.37 0.48
N VAL A 71 -11.45 -0.66 1.72
CA VAL A 71 -12.09 -0.08 2.92
C VAL A 71 -11.89 1.43 2.96
N LEU A 72 -10.67 1.91 2.70
CA LEU A 72 -10.36 3.33 2.62
C LEU A 72 -11.18 4.02 1.53
N ALA A 73 -11.22 3.47 0.31
CA ALA A 73 -12.03 4.02 -0.78
C ALA A 73 -13.52 4.11 -0.43
N LYS A 74 -14.06 3.11 0.28
CA LYS A 74 -15.45 3.13 0.77
C LYS A 74 -15.67 4.23 1.82
N ALA A 75 -14.71 4.42 2.73
CA ALA A 75 -14.77 5.49 3.72
C ALA A 75 -14.71 6.88 3.05
N CYS A 76 -13.81 7.07 2.08
CA CYS A 76 -13.73 8.30 1.29
C CYS A 76 -15.04 8.57 0.52
N ALA A 77 -15.61 7.55 -0.12
CA ALA A 77 -16.86 7.69 -0.86
C ALA A 77 -18.04 8.13 0.03
N ARG A 78 -18.11 7.64 1.27
CA ARG A 78 -19.13 8.06 2.26
C ARG A 78 -19.00 9.52 2.66
N GLN A 79 -17.78 10.03 2.75
CA GLN A 79 -17.55 11.44 3.08
C GLN A 79 -17.68 12.37 1.86
N ARG A 80 -17.54 11.85 0.64
CA ARG A 80 -17.64 12.65 -0.61
C ARG A 80 -18.97 13.38 -0.80
N GLY A 81 -20.05 12.92 -0.17
CA GLY A 81 -21.33 13.65 -0.13
C GLY A 81 -21.38 14.81 0.87
N GLN A 82 -20.31 15.05 1.64
CA GLN A 82 -20.19 16.10 2.66
C GLN A 82 -19.12 17.15 2.30
N PHE A 83 -18.36 16.93 1.23
CA PHE A 83 -17.42 17.92 0.70
C PHE A 83 -18.11 18.68 -0.42
N ASP A 84 -18.10 20.02 -0.34
CA ASP A 84 -18.46 20.85 -1.50
C ASP A 84 -17.51 20.54 -2.66
N GLN A 85 -18.00 20.62 -3.90
CA GLN A 85 -17.29 20.21 -5.12
C GLN A 85 -15.86 20.77 -5.26
N ALA A 86 -15.51 21.84 -4.52
CA ALA A 86 -14.21 22.49 -4.51
C ALA A 86 -13.06 21.65 -3.90
N ASP A 87 -13.35 20.65 -3.05
CA ASP A 87 -12.30 19.89 -2.32
C ASP A 87 -11.99 18.51 -2.92
N VAL A 88 -12.58 18.16 -4.06
CA VAL A 88 -12.39 16.85 -4.68
C VAL A 88 -11.14 16.86 -5.57
N VAL A 89 -10.00 16.49 -5.01
CA VAL A 89 -8.80 16.15 -5.81
C VAL A 89 -9.03 14.80 -6.49
N LEU A 90 -9.51 14.82 -7.73
CA LEU A 90 -9.52 13.68 -8.65
C LEU A 90 -8.17 13.60 -9.35
N ASP A 91 -7.49 12.47 -9.20
CA ASP A 91 -6.30 12.05 -9.97
C ASP A 91 -5.39 13.18 -10.48
N GLY A 92 -4.58 13.74 -9.57
CA GLY A 92 -3.36 14.49 -9.92
C GLY A 92 -3.53 15.79 -10.72
N VAL A 93 -4.76 16.18 -11.07
CA VAL A 93 -5.05 17.46 -11.72
C VAL A 93 -5.85 18.30 -10.74
N VAL A 94 -5.12 19.13 -10.00
CA VAL A 94 -5.72 20.20 -9.18
C VAL A 94 -6.24 21.26 -10.14
N THR A 95 -7.51 21.12 -10.56
CA THR A 95 -8.23 22.22 -11.21
C THR A 95 -8.91 23.02 -10.11
N LEU A 96 -8.24 24.07 -9.62
CA LEU A 96 -8.88 25.09 -8.79
C LEU A 96 -9.94 25.78 -9.66
N LEU A 97 -11.21 25.46 -9.46
CA LEU A 97 -12.30 26.22 -10.05
C LEU A 97 -12.46 27.52 -9.24
N PRO A 98 -12.49 28.70 -9.89
CA PRO A 98 -12.71 29.95 -9.19
C PRO A 98 -14.11 29.95 -8.55
N ALA A 99 -14.17 30.33 -7.28
CA ALA A 99 -15.42 30.57 -6.58
C ALA A 99 -16.23 31.61 -7.38
N ALA A 100 -17.47 31.27 -7.74
CA ALA A 100 -18.42 32.22 -8.29
C ALA A 100 -19.16 32.88 -7.11
N ASP A 101 -19.13 34.21 -7.09
CA ASP A 101 -19.89 35.08 -6.18
C ASP A 101 -21.40 34.96 -6.37
#